data_AF-A0A7S3JF16-F1
#
_entry.id   AF-A0A7S3JF16-F1
#
_cell.length_a   1.000
_cell.length_b   1.000
_cell.length_c   1.000
_cell.angle_alpha   90.00
_cell.angle_beta   90.00
_cell.angle_gamma   90.00
#
_symmetry.space_group_name_H-M   'P 1'
#
loop_
_entity.id
_entity.type
_entity.pdbx_description
1 polymer ?
#
loop_
_entity_poly.entity_id
_entity_poly.type
_entity_poly.pdbx_seq_one_letter_code
_entity_poly.pdbx_strand_id
1 'polypeptide(L)'
;SSQGKGIYLIDDINDIDLDESCIVSKYVPNPLLINGHKFDLRIYVLVTSWDPLRVYVYKEGLTRFATEEYTTSTSKKSRYIHLTNYSINKKNVNWRTNEETDRDDFGFKWSITALC
;
A
#
# COMPACT_ATOMS: atom_id res chain seq x y z
N SER A 1 -10.95 -5.50 9.44
CA SER A 1 -11.18 -4.69 8.23
C SER A 1 -10.21 -5.08 7.12
N SER A 2 -10.58 -4.93 5.85
CA SER A 2 -9.71 -5.19 4.68
C SER A 2 -9.91 -4.11 3.61
N GLN A 3 -9.07 -4.10 2.56
CA GLN A 3 -9.22 -3.21 1.40
C GLN A 3 -9.04 -1.70 1.67
N GLY A 4 -8.50 -1.32 2.84
CA GLY A 4 -8.29 0.09 3.22
C GLY A 4 -9.59 0.85 3.54
N LYS A 5 -10.72 0.14 3.71
CA LYS A 5 -11.99 0.74 4.13
C LYS A 5 -11.89 1.19 5.60
N GLY A 6 -12.37 2.41 5.87
CA GLY A 6 -12.35 3.01 7.21
C GLY A 6 -10.99 3.56 7.64
N ILE A 7 -9.96 3.53 6.77
CA ILE A 7 -8.68 4.18 7.07
C ILE A 7 -8.76 5.65 6.71
N TYR A 8 -8.45 6.49 7.68
CA TYR A 8 -8.29 7.93 7.53
C TYR A 8 -7.02 8.39 8.25
N LEU A 9 -6.49 9.52 7.82
CA LEU A 9 -5.34 10.15 8.46
C LEU A 9 -5.85 11.33 9.28
N ILE A 10 -5.30 11.47 10.48
CA ILE A 10 -5.54 12.59 11.39
C ILE A 10 -4.23 13.33 11.63
N ASP A 11 -4.34 14.62 11.91
CA ASP A 11 -3.23 15.45 12.39
C ASP A 11 -3.33 15.69 13.89
N ASP A 12 -4.56 15.73 14.42
CA ASP A 12 -4.84 15.87 15.84
C ASP A 12 -5.56 14.61 16.37
N ILE A 13 -5.22 14.20 17.58
CA ILE A 13 -5.86 13.05 18.25
C ILE A 13 -7.34 13.34 18.58
N ASN A 14 -7.70 14.62 18.68
CA ASN A 14 -9.08 15.05 18.88
C ASN A 14 -9.96 14.84 17.65
N ASP A 15 -9.37 14.58 16.47
CA ASP A 15 -10.11 14.25 15.24
C ASP A 15 -10.52 12.76 15.18
N ILE A 16 -10.22 11.97 16.22
CA ILE A 16 -10.62 10.56 16.30
C ILE A 16 -12.11 10.46 16.60
N ASP A 17 -12.81 9.67 15.80
CA ASP A 17 -14.17 9.23 16.11
C ASP A 17 -14.13 8.22 17.26
N LEU A 18 -14.67 8.62 18.42
CA LEU A 18 -14.68 7.80 19.64
C LEU A 18 -15.85 6.81 19.68
N ASP A 19 -16.82 6.91 18.77
CA ASP A 19 -17.97 6.01 18.72
C ASP A 19 -17.62 4.65 18.08
N GLU A 20 -16.49 4.56 17.38
CA GLU A 20 -15.98 3.33 16.78
C GLU A 20 -14.67 2.84 17.42
N SER A 21 -14.60 1.55 17.74
CA SER A 21 -13.34 0.92 18.16
C SER A 21 -12.32 0.94 17.01
N CYS A 22 -11.24 1.69 17.16
CA CYS A 22 -10.18 1.82 16.16
C CYS A 22 -8.78 1.51 16.72
N ILE A 23 -7.80 1.34 15.81
CA ILE A 23 -6.39 1.25 16.15
C ILE A 23 -5.71 2.51 15.62
N VAL A 24 -5.02 3.23 16.50
CA VAL A 24 -4.19 4.38 16.12
C VAL A 24 -2.77 3.91 15.89
N SER A 25 -2.19 4.30 14.75
CA SER A 25 -0.80 3.99 14.41
C SER A 25 -0.10 5.23 13.89
N LYS A 26 1.16 5.41 14.29
CA LYS A 26 1.99 6.53 13.83
C LYS A 26 2.17 6.43 12.32
N TYR A 27 1.75 7.47 11.61
CA TYR A 27 1.98 7.59 10.17
C TYR A 27 3.49 7.74 9.88
N VAL A 28 3.98 7.08 8.84
CA VAL A 28 5.38 7.22 8.37
C VAL A 28 5.44 8.39 7.38
N PRO A 29 6.00 9.56 7.76
CA PRO A 29 5.90 10.78 6.95
C PRO A 29 6.88 10.80 5.78
N ASN A 30 8.00 10.08 5.88
CA ASN A 30 9.07 10.03 4.87
C ASN A 30 9.24 8.59 4.35
N PRO A 31 8.27 8.04 3.60
CA PRO A 31 8.41 6.71 3.00
C PRO A 31 9.43 6.74 1.87
N LEU A 32 10.01 5.58 1.55
CA LEU A 32 10.73 5.41 0.30
C LEU A 32 9.75 5.60 -0.87
N LEU A 33 10.20 6.33 -1.89
CA LEU A 33 9.42 6.64 -3.09
C LEU A 33 10.10 6.04 -4.31
N ILE A 34 9.30 5.59 -5.27
CA ILE A 34 9.76 5.22 -6.60
C ILE A 34 8.97 6.07 -7.58
N ASN A 35 9.67 6.79 -8.46
CA ASN A 35 9.06 7.75 -9.40
C ASN A 35 8.11 8.76 -8.71
N GLY A 36 8.45 9.19 -7.48
CA GLY A 36 7.62 10.12 -6.71
C GLY A 36 6.39 9.50 -6.04
N HIS A 37 6.10 8.22 -6.24
CA HIS A 37 4.94 7.54 -5.67
C HIS A 37 5.29 6.72 -4.43
N LYS A 38 4.40 6.75 -3.43
CA LYS A 38 4.46 5.86 -2.27
C LYS A 38 4.08 4.45 -2.69
N PHE A 39 4.75 3.45 -2.13
CA PHE A 39 4.44 2.05 -2.39
C PHE A 39 4.51 1.18 -1.13
N ASP A 40 3.94 -0.02 -1.22
CA ASP A 40 4.15 -1.10 -0.25
C ASP A 40 4.48 -2.42 -0.96
N LEU A 41 5.06 -3.34 -0.20
CA LEU A 41 5.37 -4.70 -0.67
C LEU A 41 4.37 -5.71 -0.09
N ARG A 42 3.75 -6.49 -0.97
CA ARG A 42 3.03 -7.71 -0.63
C ARG A 42 3.95 -8.90 -0.78
N ILE A 43 4.43 -9.40 0.35
CA ILE A 43 5.25 -10.60 0.43
C ILE A 43 4.33 -11.80 0.74
N TYR A 44 4.47 -12.89 -0.02
CA TYR A 44 3.75 -14.13 0.23
C TYR A 44 4.58 -15.06 1.12
N VAL A 45 3.97 -15.56 2.19
CA VAL A 45 4.61 -16.44 3.17
C VAL A 45 3.76 -17.69 3.34
N LEU A 46 4.39 -18.87 3.27
CA LEU A 46 3.78 -20.17 3.52
C LEU A 46 4.31 -20.74 4.83
N VAL A 47 3.41 -21.04 5.76
CA VAL A 47 3.73 -21.74 7.01
C VAL A 47 3.25 -23.18 6.85
N THR A 48 4.16 -24.16 6.97
CA THR A 48 3.82 -25.59 6.78
C THR A 48 3.81 -26.39 8.07
N SER A 49 4.41 -25.85 9.13
CA SER A 49 4.49 -26.52 10.43
C SER A 49 4.65 -25.47 11.51
N TRP A 50 4.03 -25.69 12.67
CA TRP A 50 4.14 -24.81 13.84
C TRP A 50 5.12 -25.36 14.88
N ASP A 51 5.27 -26.69 14.93
CA ASP A 51 6.21 -27.37 15.80
C ASP A 51 6.78 -28.62 15.10
N PRO A 52 8.03 -28.56 14.57
CA PRO A 52 8.90 -27.39 14.55
C PRO A 52 8.37 -26.33 13.56
N LEU A 53 8.51 -25.04 13.90
CA LEU A 53 8.09 -23.94 13.02
C LEU A 53 8.82 -24.02 11.66
N ARG A 54 8.06 -24.11 10.57
CA ARG A 54 8.58 -24.09 9.19
C ARG A 54 7.85 -23.02 8.38
N VAL A 55 8.61 -22.03 7.92
CA VAL A 55 8.13 -20.85 7.20
C VAL A 55 8.94 -20.66 5.92
N TYR A 56 8.25 -20.40 4.81
CA TYR A 56 8.83 -20.18 3.49
C TYR A 56 8.36 -18.83 2.96
N VAL A 57 9.29 -18.01 2.48
CA VAL A 57 8.97 -16.77 1.78
C VAL A 57 8.99 -17.07 0.28
N TYR A 58 7.91 -16.75 -0.43
CA TYR A 58 7.89 -16.92 -1.88
C TYR A 58 8.84 -15.91 -2.54
N LYS A 59 9.49 -16.32 -3.63
CA LYS A 59 10.47 -15.48 -4.32
C LYS A 59 9.83 -14.24 -4.95
N GLU A 60 8.58 -14.38 -5.39
CA GLU A 60 7.81 -13.28 -5.96
C GLU A 60 6.85 -12.65 -4.94
N GLY A 61 6.45 -11.43 -5.25
CA GLY A 61 5.44 -10.68 -4.54
C GLY A 61 4.90 -9.54 -5.38
N LEU A 62 4.20 -8.60 -4.76
CA LEU A 62 3.64 -7.44 -5.46
C LEU A 62 4.15 -6.14 -4.86
N THR A 63 4.64 -5.26 -5.70
CA THR A 63 4.87 -3.86 -5.36
C THR A 63 3.63 -3.07 -5.74
N ARG A 64 3.00 -2.40 -4.77
CA ARG A 64 1.72 -1.72 -4.95
C ARG A 64 1.88 -0.24 -4.73
N PHE A 65 1.56 0.55 -5.73
CA PHE A 65 1.79 1.98 -5.73
C PHE A 65 0.50 2.76 -5.43
N ALA A 66 0.68 3.91 -4.79
CA ALA A 66 -0.28 5.00 -4.76
C ALA A 66 -0.38 5.63 -6.16
N THR A 67 -1.58 6.02 -6.61
CA THR A 67 -1.77 6.58 -7.96
C THR A 67 -1.45 8.06 -8.10
N GLU A 68 -1.26 8.76 -6.97
CA GLU A 68 -0.88 10.17 -6.94
C GLU A 68 0.52 10.32 -6.35
N GLU A 69 1.23 11.39 -6.73
CA GLU A 69 2.56 11.68 -6.22
C GLU A 69 2.53 11.96 -4.72
N TYR A 70 3.59 11.53 -4.04
CA TYR A 70 3.70 11.65 -2.60
C TYR A 70 3.95 13.10 -2.19
N THR A 71 3.04 13.63 -1.39
CA THR A 71 3.23 14.91 -0.71
C THR A 71 2.61 14.88 0.68
N THR A 72 3.19 15.67 1.57
CA THR A 72 2.67 15.97 2.91
C THR A 72 2.15 17.41 3.02
N SER A 73 2.31 18.23 1.97
CA SER A 73 1.94 19.65 1.96
C SER A 73 0.45 19.90 1.70
N THR A 74 -0.18 19.05 0.90
CA THR A 74 -1.61 19.11 0.60
C THR A 74 -2.37 18.29 1.64
N SER A 75 -3.59 18.70 2.01
CA SER A 75 -4.37 18.04 3.07
C SER A 75 -4.32 16.51 2.92
N LYS A 76 -4.02 15.79 4.02
CA LYS A 76 -3.92 14.32 4.12
C LYS A 76 -5.21 13.55 3.72
N LYS A 77 -6.20 14.25 3.15
CA LYS A 77 -7.48 13.75 2.66
C LYS A 77 -7.34 12.92 1.38
N SER A 78 -6.32 13.14 0.55
CA SER A 78 -6.16 12.31 -0.65
C SER A 78 -5.65 10.92 -0.28
N ARG A 79 -6.60 9.99 -0.17
CA ARG A 79 -6.33 8.57 0.08
C ARG A 79 -5.51 7.93 -1.05
N TYR A 80 -5.50 8.52 -2.24
CA TYR A 80 -4.74 8.04 -3.39
C TYR A 80 -3.24 8.36 -3.33
N ILE A 81 -2.83 9.24 -2.41
CA ILE A 81 -1.42 9.54 -2.10
C ILE A 81 -0.92 8.63 -0.98
N HIS A 82 -1.72 8.50 0.08
CA HIS A 82 -1.26 7.91 1.34
C HIS A 82 -1.56 6.42 1.47
N LEU A 83 -2.57 5.90 0.76
CA LEU A 83 -2.95 4.49 0.78
C LEU A 83 -2.57 3.84 -0.54
N THR A 84 -1.91 2.69 -0.46
CA THR A 84 -1.40 1.90 -1.59
C THR A 84 -2.33 0.71 -1.90
N ASN A 85 -3.48 0.63 -1.24
CA ASN A 85 -4.45 -0.44 -1.44
C ASN A 85 -4.99 -0.42 -2.88
N TYR A 86 -4.83 -1.54 -3.59
CA TYR A 86 -5.40 -1.73 -4.93
C TYR A 86 -6.90 -1.40 -5.01
N SER A 87 -7.69 -1.82 -4.01
CA SER A 87 -9.13 -1.55 -3.94
C SER A 87 -9.51 -0.07 -3.90
N ILE A 88 -8.58 0.78 -3.44
CA ILE A 88 -8.74 2.23 -3.42
C ILE A 88 -8.21 2.79 -4.74
N ASN A 89 -6.94 2.56 -5.04
CA ASN A 89 -6.25 3.15 -6.20
C ASN A 89 -6.83 2.76 -7.55
N LYS A 90 -7.41 1.56 -7.70
CA LYS A 90 -8.09 1.15 -8.95
C LYS A 90 -9.28 2.04 -9.35
N LYS A 91 -9.79 2.85 -8.41
CA LYS A 91 -10.89 3.79 -8.64
C LYS A 91 -10.40 5.18 -9.05
N ASN A 92 -9.10 5.45 -8.96
CA ASN A 92 -8.53 6.71 -9.42
C ASN A 92 -8.50 6.73 -10.94
N VAL A 93 -8.79 7.89 -11.55
CA VAL A 93 -8.71 8.11 -13.00
C VAL A 93 -7.29 7.90 -13.54
N ASN A 94 -6.28 8.11 -12.72
CA ASN A 94 -4.87 7.91 -13.08
C ASN A 94 -4.45 6.43 -13.03
N TRP A 95 -5.31 5.51 -12.59
CA TRP A 95 -4.97 4.10 -12.52
C TRP A 95 -4.61 3.53 -13.89
N ARG A 96 -3.42 2.93 -13.98
CA ARG A 96 -2.95 2.21 -15.15
C ARG A 96 -2.73 0.75 -14.78
N THR A 97 -3.48 -0.12 -15.45
CA THR A 97 -3.25 -1.56 -15.42
C THR A 97 -2.15 -1.87 -16.41
N ASN A 98 -1.25 -2.76 -16.02
CA ASN A 98 -0.34 -3.34 -16.98
C ASN A 98 -1.05 -4.46 -17.72
N GLU A 99 -1.23 -4.29 -19.03
CA GLU A 99 -1.92 -5.25 -19.91
C GLU A 99 -0.95 -6.23 -20.59
N GLU A 100 0.35 -5.96 -20.50
CA GLU A 100 1.39 -6.81 -21.08
C GLU A 100 1.97 -7.72 -19.99
N THR A 101 2.03 -9.02 -20.28
CA THR A 101 2.58 -10.04 -19.37
C THR A 101 4.10 -10.00 -19.25
N ASP A 102 4.76 -9.33 -20.19
CA ASP A 102 6.22 -9.39 -20.37
C ASP A 102 6.92 -8.15 -19.82
N ARG A 103 6.14 -7.13 -19.43
CA ARG A 103 6.62 -5.98 -18.67
C ARG A 103 6.06 -6.08 -17.28
N ASP A 104 6.90 -6.03 -16.26
CA ASP A 104 6.48 -6.09 -14.86
C ASP A 104 6.71 -4.77 -14.12
N ASP A 105 7.33 -3.79 -14.77
CA ASP A 105 7.77 -2.49 -14.25
C ASP A 105 6.86 -1.32 -14.71
N PHE A 106 5.66 -1.62 -15.20
CA PHE A 106 4.73 -0.63 -15.72
C PHE A 106 3.43 -0.51 -14.92
N GLY A 107 2.91 0.73 -14.82
CA GLY A 107 1.68 1.03 -14.09
C GLY A 107 1.88 1.10 -12.57
N PHE A 108 0.80 0.83 -11.81
CA PHE A 108 0.78 0.99 -10.34
C PHE A 108 0.80 -0.34 -9.57
N LYS A 109 1.17 -1.43 -10.24
CA LYS A 109 1.34 -2.75 -9.67
C LYS A 109 2.44 -3.49 -10.40
N TRP A 110 3.56 -3.72 -9.72
CA TRP A 110 4.72 -4.41 -10.27
C TRP A 110 4.94 -5.76 -9.58
N SER A 111 5.71 -6.65 -10.21
CA SER A 111 6.31 -7.78 -9.49
C SER A 111 7.38 -7.28 -8.51
N ILE A 112 7.75 -8.08 -7.52
CA ILE A 112 8.84 -7.72 -6.61
C ILE A 112 10.18 -7.75 -7.36
N THR A 113 10.33 -8.67 -8.30
CA THR A 113 11.56 -8.81 -9.10
C THR A 113 11.81 -7.61 -10.00
N ALA A 114 10.78 -6.90 -10.44
CA ALA A 114 10.92 -5.64 -11.18
C ALA A 114 11.56 -4.48 -10.37
N LEU A 115 11.79 -4.66 -9.06
CA LEU A 115 12.53 -3.69 -8.24
C LEU A 115 14.06 -3.87 -8.28
N CYS A 116 14.53 -5.01 -8.80
CA CYS A 116 15.94 -5.39 -8.85
C CYS A 116 16.54 -5.07 -10.22
#